data_AF-A0A9P5TZV5-F1
#
_entry.id   AF-A0A9P5TZV5-F1
#
_cell.length_a   1.000
_cell.length_b   1.000
_cell.length_c   1.000
_cell.angle_alpha   90.00
_cell.angle_beta   90.00
_cell.angle_gamma   90.00
#
_symmetry.space_group_name_H-M   'P 1'
#
loop_
_entity.id
_entity.type
_entity.pdbx_description
1 polymer ?
#
loop_
_entity_poly.entity_id
_entity_poly.type
_entity_poly.pdbx_seq_one_letter_code
_entity_poly.pdbx_strand_id
1 'polypeptide(L)'
;MSRTSEFVWRTARLSIEGLPYLPYDLNEPQYARLLCERNCYVCQRKDCDDVLWTLRARVCQRCVASLPLYDRNYLSKQPEAYRDLGILPSERTVVGRSTRLLGSNKWAKRFREEFQILNTQTERDEWISRKEKEHQDLKKHASLCEKWHRSHIEDLEMTRMDDIVLRLNEFGLAGEAEIMIEDDEDEFISHRLVKQTAKLTDYSWNSMKTELIKLLSNHRAKRVALEMPRFPCWCSDPHSIWSRAGCQWYGR
;
A
#
# COMPACT_ATOMS: atom_id res chain seq x y z
N MET A 1 -25.33 -11.41 17.25
CA MET A 1 -24.16 -12.24 17.61
C MET A 1 -24.38 -12.81 18.99
N SER A 2 -23.91 -14.03 19.28
CA SER A 2 -23.89 -14.54 20.66
C SER A 2 -22.72 -13.93 21.45
N ARG A 3 -22.83 -13.90 22.78
CA ARG A 3 -21.78 -13.44 23.71
C ARG A 3 -20.45 -14.19 23.52
N THR A 4 -20.51 -15.48 23.19
CA THR A 4 -19.33 -16.32 22.95
C THR A 4 -18.61 -15.94 21.66
N SER A 5 -19.33 -15.66 20.59
CA SER A 5 -18.70 -15.23 19.34
C SER A 5 -18.08 -13.83 19.46
N GLU A 6 -18.71 -12.91 20.20
CA GLU A 6 -18.16 -11.57 20.45
C GLU A 6 -16.81 -11.61 21.16
N PHE A 7 -16.67 -12.45 22.17
CA PHE A 7 -15.40 -12.64 22.89
C PHE A 7 -14.27 -13.07 21.95
N VAL A 8 -14.53 -14.01 21.04
CA VAL A 8 -13.52 -14.49 20.07
C VAL A 8 -13.04 -13.37 19.18
N TRP A 9 -13.96 -12.57 18.62
CA TRP A 9 -13.57 -11.44 17.76
C TRP A 9 -12.79 -10.38 18.52
N ARG A 10 -13.23 -10.03 19.73
CA ARG A 10 -12.55 -9.04 20.57
C ARG A 10 -11.13 -9.48 20.91
N THR A 11 -10.95 -10.75 21.31
CA THR A 11 -9.62 -11.30 21.61
C THR A 11 -8.72 -11.28 20.38
N ALA A 12 -9.22 -11.69 19.21
CA ALA A 12 -8.46 -11.66 17.96
C ALA A 12 -8.07 -10.22 17.55
N ARG A 13 -8.95 -9.24 17.77
CA ARG A 13 -8.64 -7.84 17.49
C ARG A 13 -7.56 -7.29 18.42
N LEU A 14 -7.65 -7.60 19.71
CA LEU A 14 -6.70 -7.11 20.72
C LEU A 14 -5.30 -7.73 20.59
N SER A 15 -5.14 -8.85 19.87
CA SER A 15 -3.83 -9.41 19.56
C SER A 15 -3.10 -8.71 18.42
N ILE A 16 -3.75 -7.81 17.67
CA ILE A 16 -3.13 -7.08 16.57
C ILE A 16 -2.52 -5.79 17.12
N GLU A 17 -1.19 -5.73 17.14
CA GLU A 17 -0.45 -4.58 17.63
C GLU A 17 -0.70 -3.34 16.77
N GLY A 18 -0.81 -2.17 17.42
CA GLY A 18 -1.01 -0.88 16.77
C GLY A 18 -2.37 -0.67 16.10
N LEU A 19 -3.25 -1.69 16.07
CA LEU A 19 -4.53 -1.61 15.38
C LEU A 19 -5.45 -0.54 16.03
N PRO A 20 -6.07 0.35 15.24
CA PRO A 20 -7.00 1.33 15.80
C PRO A 20 -8.18 0.67 16.50
N TYR A 21 -8.71 1.36 17.52
CA TYR A 21 -9.84 0.91 18.33
C TYR A 21 -11.09 0.60 17.47
N LEU A 22 -12.00 -0.24 17.95
CA LEU A 22 -13.28 -0.48 17.27
C LEU A 22 -14.11 0.83 17.28
N PRO A 23 -14.47 1.42 16.12
CA PRO A 23 -15.23 2.65 16.10
C PRO A 23 -16.71 2.38 16.44
N TYR A 24 -17.43 3.39 16.94
CA TYR A 24 -18.81 3.25 17.38
C TYR A 24 -19.79 2.81 16.27
N ASP A 25 -19.45 3.08 15.00
CA ASP A 25 -20.30 2.80 13.84
C ASP A 25 -20.16 1.36 13.31
N LEU A 26 -19.24 0.56 13.87
CA LEU A 26 -18.99 -0.82 13.47
C LEU A 26 -19.07 -1.77 14.67
N ASN A 27 -19.49 -3.00 14.41
CA ASN A 27 -19.27 -4.12 15.31
C ASN A 27 -18.00 -4.90 14.95
N GLU A 28 -17.59 -5.81 15.83
CA GLU A 28 -16.35 -6.58 15.67
C GLU A 28 -16.25 -7.32 14.32
N PRO A 29 -17.27 -8.08 13.84
CA PRO A 29 -17.21 -8.69 12.50
C PRO A 29 -17.14 -7.69 11.35
N GLN A 30 -17.87 -6.58 11.43
CA GLN A 30 -17.82 -5.55 10.38
C GLN A 30 -16.44 -4.91 10.29
N TYR A 31 -15.80 -4.69 11.43
CA TYR A 31 -14.46 -4.13 11.47
C TYR A 31 -13.41 -5.14 10.99
N ALA A 32 -13.50 -6.40 11.44
CA ALA A 32 -12.66 -7.49 10.95
C ALA A 32 -12.83 -7.69 9.43
N ARG A 33 -14.05 -7.59 8.90
CA ARG A 33 -14.30 -7.63 7.46
C ARG A 33 -13.61 -6.48 6.72
N LEU A 34 -13.70 -5.26 7.25
CA LEU A 34 -13.04 -4.10 6.64
C LEU A 34 -11.52 -4.26 6.61
N LEU A 35 -10.94 -4.81 7.68
CA LEU A 35 -9.50 -5.02 7.82
C LEU A 35 -8.99 -6.19 6.97
N CYS A 36 -9.61 -7.36 7.10
CA CYS A 36 -9.05 -8.64 6.64
C CYS A 36 -9.67 -9.17 5.34
N GLU A 37 -10.95 -8.94 5.09
CA GLU A 37 -11.58 -9.44 3.86
C GLU A 37 -11.23 -8.53 2.68
N ARG A 38 -10.80 -9.14 1.57
CA ARG A 38 -10.44 -8.41 0.34
C ARG A 38 -11.57 -8.40 -0.69
N ASN A 39 -12.81 -8.40 -0.22
CA ASN A 39 -13.98 -8.43 -1.09
C ASN A 39 -14.48 -7.03 -1.40
N CYS A 40 -14.71 -6.76 -2.69
CA CYS A 40 -15.34 -5.51 -3.10
C CYS A 40 -16.76 -5.42 -2.54
N TYR A 41 -17.08 -4.32 -1.87
CA TYR A 41 -18.39 -4.02 -1.31
C TYR A 41 -19.52 -4.04 -2.37
N VAL A 42 -19.20 -3.65 -3.61
CA VAL A 42 -20.18 -3.54 -4.71
C VAL A 42 -20.38 -4.86 -5.44
N CYS A 43 -19.30 -5.52 -5.89
CA CYS A 43 -19.39 -6.71 -6.74
C CYS A 43 -18.98 -8.03 -6.06
N GLN A 44 -18.55 -7.99 -4.79
CA GLN A 44 -18.11 -9.13 -3.98
C GLN A 44 -16.90 -9.92 -4.52
N ARG A 45 -16.30 -9.51 -5.64
CA ARG A 45 -15.04 -10.07 -6.13
C ARG A 45 -13.93 -9.89 -5.09
N LYS A 46 -13.06 -10.89 -5.00
CA LYS A 46 -11.85 -10.89 -4.16
C LYS A 46 -10.78 -9.96 -4.75
N ASP A 47 -9.66 -9.85 -4.04
CA ASP A 47 -8.46 -9.12 -4.46
C ASP A 47 -8.69 -7.60 -4.58
N CYS A 48 -9.42 -7.06 -3.61
CA CYS A 48 -9.64 -5.63 -3.43
C CYS A 48 -8.79 -5.10 -2.26
N ASP A 49 -7.60 -4.60 -2.59
CA ASP A 49 -6.67 -4.08 -1.59
C ASP A 49 -7.01 -2.65 -1.15
N ASP A 50 -7.64 -1.85 -2.03
CA ASP A 50 -8.01 -0.47 -1.72
C ASP A 50 -9.16 -0.37 -0.71
N VAL A 51 -8.90 0.33 0.40
CA VAL A 51 -9.89 0.65 1.44
C VAL A 51 -10.28 2.12 1.38
N LEU A 52 -11.58 2.39 1.23
CA LEU A 52 -12.17 3.71 1.40
C LEU A 52 -12.59 3.88 2.87
N TRP A 53 -11.65 4.30 3.72
CA TRP A 53 -11.79 4.28 5.18
C TRP A 53 -12.93 5.13 5.73
N THR A 54 -13.22 6.28 5.10
CA THR A 54 -14.33 7.17 5.46
C THR A 54 -15.68 6.58 5.03
N LEU A 55 -15.69 5.80 3.94
CA LEU A 55 -16.90 5.13 3.47
C LEU A 55 -17.12 3.75 4.10
N ARG A 56 -16.17 3.26 4.92
CA ARG A 56 -16.17 1.92 5.53
C ARG A 56 -16.31 0.79 4.51
N ALA A 57 -15.64 0.92 3.36
CA ALA A 57 -15.81 -0.01 2.25
C ALA A 57 -14.52 -0.26 1.48
N ARG A 58 -14.29 -1.52 1.08
CA ARG A 58 -13.31 -1.88 0.05
C ARG A 58 -14.00 -1.86 -1.31
N VAL A 59 -13.43 -1.16 -2.29
CA VAL A 59 -14.05 -1.03 -3.62
C VAL A 59 -12.99 -1.21 -4.70
N CYS A 60 -13.19 -2.19 -5.58
CA CYS A 60 -12.22 -2.47 -6.62
C CYS A 60 -12.21 -1.35 -7.67
N GLN A 61 -11.12 -1.25 -8.42
CA GLN A 61 -10.92 -0.23 -9.46
C GLN A 61 -12.01 -0.21 -10.54
N ARG A 62 -12.72 -1.32 -10.76
CA ARG A 62 -13.87 -1.36 -11.70
C ARG A 62 -15.14 -0.75 -11.10
N CYS A 63 -15.35 -0.94 -9.79
CA CYS A 63 -16.55 -0.49 -9.10
C CYS A 63 -16.39 0.91 -8.49
N VAL A 64 -15.18 1.43 -8.33
CA VAL A 64 -14.97 2.76 -7.74
C VAL A 64 -15.66 3.85 -8.57
N ALA A 65 -15.69 3.70 -9.89
CA ALA A 65 -16.41 4.58 -10.82
C ALA A 65 -17.95 4.51 -10.71
N SER A 66 -18.48 3.46 -10.06
CA SER A 66 -19.92 3.33 -9.79
C SER A 66 -20.38 4.07 -8.54
N LEU A 67 -19.44 4.52 -7.70
CA LEU A 67 -19.77 5.35 -6.55
C LEU A 67 -20.17 6.76 -7.01
N PRO A 68 -21.12 7.42 -6.34
CA PRO A 68 -21.53 8.76 -6.72
C PRO A 68 -20.37 9.75 -6.49
N LEU A 69 -20.18 10.68 -7.41
CA LEU A 69 -19.32 11.84 -7.17
C LEU A 69 -19.93 12.67 -6.03
N TYR A 70 -19.10 13.13 -5.11
CA TYR A 70 -19.49 14.08 -4.08
C TYR A 70 -19.49 15.50 -4.68
N ASP A 71 -20.50 15.79 -5.49
CA ASP A 71 -20.66 17.05 -6.22
C ASP A 71 -22.01 17.71 -5.90
N ARG A 72 -22.29 18.86 -6.54
CA ARG A 72 -23.56 19.57 -6.35
C ARG A 72 -24.78 18.72 -6.75
N ASN A 73 -24.66 17.82 -7.72
CA ASN A 73 -25.77 16.96 -8.15
C ASN A 73 -26.07 15.85 -7.13
N TYR A 74 -25.05 15.39 -6.41
CA TYR A 74 -25.22 14.46 -5.30
C TYR A 74 -25.81 15.16 -4.06
N LEU A 75 -25.32 16.36 -3.73
CA LEU A 75 -25.79 17.13 -2.58
C LEU A 75 -27.20 17.69 -2.77
N SER A 76 -27.60 18.08 -3.98
CA SER A 76 -28.95 18.60 -4.26
C SER A 76 -30.06 17.58 -3.99
N LYS A 77 -29.72 16.29 -3.93
CA LYS A 77 -30.66 15.21 -3.57
C LYS A 77 -30.90 15.10 -2.06
N GLN A 78 -30.23 15.91 -1.24
CA GLN A 78 -30.34 15.89 0.21
C GLN A 78 -31.20 17.09 0.70
N PRO A 79 -31.84 16.98 1.88
CA PRO A 79 -32.50 18.09 2.55
C PRO A 79 -31.62 19.34 2.64
N GLU A 80 -32.20 20.48 2.27
CA GLU A 80 -31.52 21.78 2.26
C GLU A 80 -30.89 22.14 3.61
N ALA A 81 -31.55 21.77 4.70
CA ALA A 81 -31.09 22.01 6.06
C ALA A 81 -29.67 21.49 6.37
N TYR A 82 -29.20 20.44 5.69
CA TYR A 82 -27.87 19.87 5.97
C TYR A 82 -26.98 19.62 4.75
N ARG A 83 -27.51 19.73 3.52
CA ARG A 83 -26.79 19.30 2.32
C ARG A 83 -25.42 19.98 2.14
N ASP A 84 -25.27 21.20 2.65
CA ASP A 84 -24.07 22.02 2.52
C ASP A 84 -23.20 22.04 3.80
N LEU A 85 -23.59 21.32 4.86
CA LEU A 85 -22.89 21.28 6.15
C LEU A 85 -21.72 20.29 6.19
N GLY A 86 -21.46 19.57 5.10
CA GLY A 86 -20.32 18.66 5.01
C GLY A 86 -20.38 17.44 5.95
N ILE A 87 -21.55 17.11 6.51
CA ILE A 87 -21.76 15.99 7.43
C ILE A 87 -21.80 14.61 6.73
N LEU A 88 -21.93 14.58 5.40
CA LEU A 88 -21.98 13.33 4.65
C LEU A 88 -20.56 12.76 4.45
N PRO A 89 -20.35 11.45 4.71
CA PRO A 89 -19.11 10.77 4.41
C PRO A 89 -18.69 10.92 2.94
N SER A 90 -17.40 11.24 2.75
CA SER A 90 -16.78 11.35 1.44
C SER A 90 -15.33 10.89 1.48
N GLU A 91 -14.85 10.30 0.39
CA GLU A 91 -13.49 9.78 0.28
C GLU A 91 -12.82 10.31 -0.97
N ARG A 92 -11.55 10.69 -0.84
CA ARG A 92 -10.74 11.12 -1.98
C ARG A 92 -9.97 9.90 -2.50
N THR A 93 -10.19 9.52 -3.75
CA THR A 93 -9.48 8.38 -4.35
C THR A 93 -9.28 8.56 -5.85
N VAL A 94 -8.43 7.73 -6.45
CA VAL A 94 -8.16 7.72 -7.88
C VAL A 94 -9.27 6.95 -8.60
N VAL A 95 -9.86 7.59 -9.61
CA VAL A 95 -10.84 6.98 -10.52
C VAL A 95 -10.30 7.11 -11.93
N GLY A 96 -9.85 6.00 -12.51
CA GLY A 96 -9.17 5.99 -13.79
C GLY A 96 -7.85 6.77 -13.71
N ARG A 97 -7.78 7.93 -14.37
CA ARG A 97 -6.57 8.79 -14.41
C ARG A 97 -6.66 10.04 -13.55
N SER A 98 -7.67 10.14 -12.68
CA SER A 98 -7.85 11.38 -11.92
C SER A 98 -8.38 11.14 -10.52
N THR A 99 -7.92 11.98 -9.60
CA THR A 99 -8.43 12.03 -8.24
C THR A 99 -9.82 12.64 -8.21
N ARG A 100 -10.75 11.98 -7.52
CA ARG A 100 -12.14 12.41 -7.36
C ARG A 100 -12.54 12.31 -5.89
N LEU A 101 -13.55 13.10 -5.50
CA LEU A 101 -14.21 12.98 -4.21
C LEU A 101 -15.49 12.18 -4.41
N LEU A 102 -15.62 11.08 -3.68
CA LEU A 102 -16.72 10.12 -3.83
C LEU A 102 -17.60 10.12 -2.58
N GLY A 103 -18.91 10.02 -2.78
CA GLY A 103 -19.89 9.82 -1.72
C GLY A 103 -20.34 8.37 -1.64
N SER A 104 -21.41 8.14 -0.87
CA SER A 104 -22.05 6.83 -0.77
C SER A 104 -23.56 6.96 -0.73
N ASN A 105 -24.22 6.35 -1.71
CA ASN A 105 -25.69 6.32 -1.77
C ASN A 105 -26.29 5.66 -0.52
N LYS A 106 -25.59 4.72 0.13
CA LYS A 106 -26.05 4.10 1.37
C LYS A 106 -26.07 5.11 2.52
N TRP A 107 -25.00 5.87 2.70
CA TRP A 107 -24.93 6.92 3.72
C TRP A 107 -25.93 8.04 3.45
N ALA A 108 -25.99 8.54 2.22
CA ALA A 108 -26.95 9.56 1.80
C ALA A 108 -28.41 9.13 2.02
N LYS A 109 -28.77 7.90 1.64
CA LYS A 109 -30.12 7.36 1.84
C LYS A 109 -30.45 7.28 3.33
N ARG A 110 -29.56 6.71 4.14
CA ARG A 110 -29.76 6.57 5.59
C ARG A 110 -29.96 7.92 6.27
N PHE A 111 -29.13 8.91 5.97
CA PHE A 111 -29.23 10.25 6.57
C PHE A 111 -30.54 10.94 6.19
N ARG A 112 -30.98 10.77 4.94
CA ARG A 112 -32.26 11.31 4.48
C ARG A 112 -33.44 10.68 5.23
N GLU A 113 -33.43 9.36 5.38
CA GLU A 113 -34.48 8.62 6.10
C GLU A 113 -34.50 9.01 7.58
N GLU A 114 -33.34 9.06 8.25
CA GLU A 114 -33.22 9.51 9.63
C GLU A 114 -33.75 10.95 9.82
N PHE A 115 -33.42 11.87 8.91
CA PHE A 115 -33.83 13.27 8.99
C PHE A 115 -35.33 13.48 8.73
N GLN A 116 -35.93 12.69 7.84
CA GLN A 116 -37.35 12.81 7.47
C GLN A 116 -38.30 12.43 8.60
N ILE A 117 -37.85 11.62 9.56
CA ILE A 117 -38.66 11.18 10.72
C ILE A 117 -38.74 12.28 11.79
N LEU A 118 -37.86 13.29 11.74
CA LEU A 118 -37.79 14.37 12.73
C LEU A 118 -38.87 15.42 12.46
N ASN A 119 -39.68 15.70 13.49
CA ASN A 119 -40.90 16.49 13.36
C ASN A 119 -40.67 17.96 13.72
N THR A 120 -39.75 18.23 14.64
CA THR A 120 -39.49 19.58 15.14
C THR A 120 -38.15 20.13 14.63
N GLN A 121 -38.01 21.46 14.62
CA GLN A 121 -36.74 22.09 14.26
C GLN A 121 -35.64 21.76 15.28
N THR A 122 -35.98 21.71 16.58
CA THR A 122 -35.04 21.34 17.65
C THR A 122 -34.47 19.94 17.45
N GLU A 123 -35.31 18.93 17.16
CA GLU A 123 -34.85 17.57 16.87
C GLU A 123 -33.89 17.53 15.65
N ARG A 124 -34.15 18.36 14.63
CA ARG A 124 -33.31 18.44 13.43
C ARG A 124 -31.95 19.07 13.75
N ASP A 125 -31.92 20.15 14.52
CA ASP A 125 -30.69 20.83 14.91
C ASP A 125 -29.81 19.93 15.79
N GLU A 126 -30.42 19.20 16.73
CA GLU A 126 -29.75 18.19 17.55
C GLU A 126 -29.20 17.03 16.71
N TRP A 127 -30.00 16.54 15.74
CA TRP A 127 -29.55 15.50 14.82
C TRP A 127 -28.36 15.96 13.97
N ILE A 128 -28.41 17.19 13.43
CA ILE A 128 -27.33 17.78 12.62
C ILE A 128 -26.06 17.88 13.47
N SER A 129 -26.17 18.44 14.68
CA SER A 129 -25.04 18.60 15.62
C SER A 129 -24.41 17.25 15.96
N ARG A 130 -25.24 16.22 16.18
CA ARG A 130 -24.74 14.85 16.41
C ARG A 130 -24.05 14.29 15.16
N LYS A 131 -24.62 14.45 13.96
CA LYS A 131 -24.01 13.97 12.71
C LYS A 131 -22.68 14.65 12.38
N GLU A 132 -22.55 15.93 12.71
CA GLU A 132 -21.29 16.64 12.57
C GLU A 132 -20.20 15.99 13.44
N LYS A 133 -20.49 15.75 14.73
CA LYS A 133 -19.56 15.07 15.64
C LYS A 133 -19.24 13.66 15.19
N GLU A 134 -20.25 12.87 14.83
CA GLU A 134 -20.12 11.51 14.28
C GLU A 134 -19.18 11.47 13.07
N HIS A 135 -19.28 12.44 12.16
CA HIS A 135 -18.44 12.55 10.97
C HIS A 135 -17.01 12.98 11.28
N GLN A 136 -16.82 13.89 12.24
CA GLN A 136 -15.48 14.26 12.72
C GLN A 136 -14.75 13.05 13.32
N ASP A 137 -15.43 12.28 14.16
CA ASP A 137 -14.85 11.08 14.77
C ASP A 137 -14.57 9.99 13.72
N LEU A 138 -15.46 9.83 12.75
CA LEU A 138 -15.27 8.94 11.62
C LEU A 138 -14.03 9.32 10.79
N LYS A 139 -13.81 10.63 10.51
CA LYS A 139 -12.60 11.11 9.80
C LYS A 139 -11.32 10.86 10.58
N LYS A 140 -11.32 11.15 11.89
CA LYS A 140 -10.17 10.88 12.77
C LYS A 140 -9.82 9.40 12.75
N HIS A 141 -10.84 8.54 12.93
CA HIS A 141 -10.66 7.10 12.91
C HIS A 141 -10.17 6.59 11.54
N ALA A 142 -10.73 7.10 10.44
CA ALA A 142 -10.29 6.76 9.09
C ALA A 142 -8.80 7.09 8.89
N SER A 143 -8.35 8.25 9.35
CA SER A 143 -6.93 8.63 9.30
C SER A 143 -6.03 7.70 10.12
N LEU A 144 -6.47 7.27 11.31
CA LEU A 144 -5.73 6.29 12.11
C LEU A 144 -5.61 4.95 11.38
N CYS A 145 -6.69 4.47 10.78
CA CYS A 145 -6.70 3.23 10.01
C CYS A 145 -5.80 3.29 8.79
N GLU A 146 -5.82 4.40 8.05
CA GLU A 146 -4.98 4.57 6.87
C GLU A 146 -3.49 4.54 7.24
N LYS A 147 -3.11 5.25 8.31
CA LYS A 147 -1.73 5.27 8.82
C LYS A 147 -1.28 3.89 9.28
N TRP A 148 -2.10 3.23 10.09
CA TRP A 148 -1.81 1.88 10.56
C TRP A 148 -1.68 0.91 9.39
N HIS A 149 -2.60 0.95 8.42
CA HIS A 149 -2.59 0.02 7.29
C HIS A 149 -1.35 0.21 6.41
N ARG A 150 -0.93 1.46 6.19
CA ARG A 150 0.31 1.77 5.46
C ARG A 150 1.53 1.21 6.18
N SER A 151 1.71 1.57 7.45
CA SER A 151 2.83 1.08 8.28
C SER A 151 2.86 -0.45 8.32
N HIS A 152 1.70 -1.08 8.48
CA HIS A 152 1.60 -2.53 8.55
C HIS A 152 1.98 -3.21 7.23
N ILE A 153 1.64 -2.61 6.08
CA ILE A 153 2.09 -3.11 4.76
C ILE A 153 3.61 -2.96 4.64
N GLU A 154 4.15 -1.80 5.01
CA GLU A 154 5.59 -1.51 4.97
C GLU A 154 6.37 -2.50 5.86
N ASP A 155 5.91 -2.76 7.09
CA ASP A 155 6.53 -3.72 8.00
C ASP A 155 6.55 -5.15 7.42
N LEU A 156 5.46 -5.57 6.76
CA LEU A 156 5.37 -6.88 6.11
C LEU A 156 6.30 -6.98 4.89
N GLU A 157 6.38 -5.91 4.09
CA GLU A 157 7.28 -5.84 2.94
C GLU A 157 8.76 -5.85 3.37
N MET A 158 9.10 -5.10 4.42
CA MET A 158 10.43 -5.10 5.03
C MET A 158 10.80 -6.46 5.60
N THR A 159 9.92 -7.08 6.40
CA THR A 159 10.16 -8.42 6.96
C THR A 159 10.42 -9.45 5.86
N ARG A 160 9.66 -9.37 4.76
CA ARG A 160 9.86 -10.25 3.61
C ARG A 160 11.20 -9.97 2.91
N MET A 161 11.58 -8.71 2.78
CA MET A 161 12.86 -8.32 2.18
C MET A 161 14.03 -8.86 3.00
N ASP A 162 14.00 -8.72 4.32
CA ASP A 162 15.00 -9.27 5.23
C ASP A 162 15.13 -10.80 5.07
N ASP A 163 14.00 -11.51 4.99
CA ASP A 163 13.97 -12.96 4.73
C ASP A 163 14.61 -13.32 3.37
N ILE A 164 14.41 -12.49 2.34
CA ILE A 164 15.02 -12.69 1.01
C ILE A 164 16.54 -12.50 1.08
N VAL A 165 17.00 -11.40 1.68
CA VAL A 165 18.44 -11.10 1.83
C VAL A 165 19.14 -12.22 2.60
N LEU A 166 18.51 -12.69 3.69
CA LEU A 166 19.03 -13.81 4.48
C LEU A 166 19.21 -15.08 3.63
N ARG A 167 18.23 -15.41 2.78
CA ARG A 167 18.33 -16.59 1.89
C ARG A 167 19.33 -16.40 0.74
N LEU A 168 19.55 -15.17 0.27
CA LEU A 168 20.55 -14.86 -0.75
C LEU A 168 21.99 -15.08 -0.26
N ASN A 169 22.19 -15.14 1.05
CA ASN A 169 23.48 -15.46 1.65
C ASN A 169 23.99 -16.84 1.20
N GLU A 170 23.10 -17.83 1.00
CA GLU A 170 23.45 -19.16 0.48
C GLU A 170 24.13 -19.12 -0.90
N PHE A 171 23.90 -18.05 -1.66
CA PHE A 171 24.47 -17.83 -3.00
C PHE A 171 25.59 -16.80 -2.99
N GLY A 172 26.01 -16.30 -1.82
CA GLY A 172 26.99 -15.23 -1.69
C GLY A 172 26.51 -13.91 -2.31
N LEU A 173 25.19 -13.67 -2.34
CA LEU A 173 24.56 -12.49 -2.96
C LEU A 173 23.94 -11.52 -1.95
N ALA A 174 23.92 -11.84 -0.65
CA ALA A 174 23.36 -10.97 0.39
C ALA A 174 23.97 -9.56 0.36
N GLY A 175 25.30 -9.44 0.39
CA GLY A 175 25.97 -8.13 0.34
C GLY A 175 25.72 -7.33 -0.95
N GLU A 176 25.41 -8.00 -2.07
CA GLU A 176 25.02 -7.28 -3.29
C GLU A 176 23.62 -6.69 -3.17
N ALA A 177 22.71 -7.43 -2.54
CA ALA A 177 21.36 -6.94 -2.25
C ALA A 177 21.39 -5.80 -1.23
N GLU A 178 22.24 -5.87 -0.21
CA GLU A 178 22.44 -4.80 0.78
C GLU A 178 22.93 -3.52 0.10
N ILE A 179 23.91 -3.59 -0.80
CA ILE A 179 24.36 -2.42 -1.60
C ILE A 179 23.18 -1.81 -2.37
N MET A 180 22.40 -2.63 -3.08
CA MET A 180 21.23 -2.13 -3.82
C MET A 180 20.17 -1.51 -2.90
N ILE A 181 20.01 -2.00 -1.66
CA ILE A 181 19.10 -1.41 -0.69
C ILE A 181 19.64 -0.06 -0.19
N GLU A 182 20.93 0.01 0.15
CA GLU A 182 21.59 1.22 0.65
C GLU A 182 21.60 2.34 -0.39
N ASP A 183 21.77 1.99 -1.67
CA ASP A 183 21.78 2.93 -2.79
C ASP A 183 20.37 3.30 -3.31
N ASP A 184 19.30 2.81 -2.67
CA ASP A 184 17.89 3.00 -3.08
C ASP A 184 17.61 2.54 -4.53
N GLU A 185 18.22 1.42 -4.93
CA GLU A 185 18.09 0.89 -6.29
C GLU A 185 16.72 0.23 -6.52
N ASP A 186 15.87 0.93 -7.28
CA ASP A 186 14.53 0.53 -7.66
C ASP A 186 14.46 -0.86 -8.33
N GLU A 187 15.52 -1.28 -9.02
CA GLU A 187 15.59 -2.60 -9.68
C GLU A 187 15.41 -3.75 -8.68
N PHE A 188 15.82 -3.57 -7.41
CA PHE A 188 15.64 -4.56 -6.35
C PHE A 188 14.52 -4.20 -5.37
N ILE A 189 14.51 -2.99 -4.80
CA ILE A 189 13.57 -2.59 -3.73
C ILE A 189 12.13 -2.61 -4.23
N SER A 190 11.90 -2.09 -5.44
CA SER A 190 10.59 -2.03 -6.08
C SER A 190 10.29 -3.29 -6.90
N HIS A 191 11.14 -4.31 -6.84
CA HIS A 191 10.95 -5.53 -7.63
C HIS A 191 9.70 -6.29 -7.18
N ARG A 192 8.85 -6.66 -8.14
CA ARG A 192 7.55 -7.33 -7.90
C ARG A 192 7.64 -8.62 -7.07
N LEU A 193 8.78 -9.30 -7.04
CA LEU A 193 8.99 -10.54 -6.25
C LEU A 193 9.47 -10.27 -4.83
N VAL A 194 10.07 -9.09 -4.61
CA VAL A 194 10.59 -8.61 -3.33
C VAL A 194 9.48 -7.87 -2.59
N LYS A 195 8.93 -6.82 -3.20
CA LYS A 195 7.89 -5.95 -2.66
C LYS A 195 6.51 -6.62 -2.65
N GLN A 196 6.31 -7.51 -1.69
CA GLN A 196 5.05 -8.21 -1.45
C GLN A 196 4.78 -8.34 0.05
N THR A 197 3.51 -8.34 0.44
CA THR A 197 3.07 -8.59 1.82
C THR A 197 2.93 -10.08 2.16
N ALA A 198 3.00 -10.96 1.15
CA ALA A 198 2.88 -12.40 1.36
C ALA A 198 4.14 -12.95 2.03
N LYS A 199 3.99 -13.77 3.07
CA LYS A 199 5.12 -14.43 3.75
C LYS A 199 5.96 -15.24 2.76
N LEU A 200 7.29 -15.17 2.90
CA LEU A 200 8.21 -15.98 2.11
C LEU A 200 8.19 -17.44 2.58
N THR A 201 7.63 -18.31 1.75
CA THR A 201 7.63 -19.77 1.96
C THR A 201 8.72 -20.42 1.10
N ASP A 202 9.15 -21.64 1.45
CA ASP A 202 10.15 -22.37 0.66
C ASP A 202 9.69 -22.65 -0.76
N TYR A 203 8.40 -22.94 -0.94
CA TYR A 203 7.81 -23.08 -2.26
C TYR A 203 7.92 -21.78 -3.06
N SER A 204 7.47 -20.65 -2.48
CA SER A 204 7.57 -19.35 -3.16
C SER A 204 9.02 -18.96 -3.45
N TRP A 205 9.94 -19.19 -2.52
CA TRP A 205 11.37 -18.94 -2.68
C TRP A 205 11.95 -19.71 -3.85
N ASN A 206 11.69 -21.03 -3.90
CA ASN A 206 12.17 -21.87 -4.98
C ASN A 206 11.64 -21.45 -6.36
N SER A 207 10.42 -20.89 -6.42
CA SER A 207 9.83 -20.38 -7.67
C SER A 207 10.43 -19.06 -8.15
N MET A 208 11.00 -18.25 -7.25
CA MET A 208 11.47 -16.88 -7.56
C MET A 208 12.99 -16.72 -7.54
N LYS A 209 13.73 -17.59 -6.83
CA LYS A 209 15.17 -17.40 -6.54
C LYS A 209 16.02 -17.24 -7.79
N THR A 210 15.73 -17.97 -8.86
CA THR A 210 16.50 -17.91 -10.11
C THR A 210 16.45 -16.52 -10.76
N GLU A 211 15.29 -15.85 -10.70
CA GLU A 211 15.13 -14.48 -11.24
C GLU A 211 15.95 -13.49 -10.42
N LEU A 212 15.86 -13.55 -9.09
CA LEU A 212 16.61 -12.67 -8.18
C LEU A 212 18.13 -12.89 -8.26
N ILE A 213 18.58 -14.15 -8.33
CA ILE A 213 20.01 -14.49 -8.49
C ILE A 213 20.55 -13.87 -9.78
N LYS A 214 19.79 -13.97 -10.88
CA LYS A 214 20.18 -13.38 -12.16
C LYS A 214 20.26 -11.85 -12.09
N LEU A 215 19.27 -11.22 -11.47
CA LEU A 215 19.22 -9.77 -11.27
C LEU A 215 20.46 -9.28 -10.51
N LEU A 216 20.74 -9.86 -9.35
CA LEU A 216 21.87 -9.47 -8.49
C LEU A 216 23.22 -9.79 -9.14
N SER A 217 23.32 -10.91 -9.87
CA SER A 217 24.54 -11.24 -10.62
C SER A 217 24.83 -10.22 -11.72
N ASN A 218 23.79 -9.73 -12.41
CA ASN A 218 23.93 -8.68 -13.41
C ASN A 218 24.33 -7.35 -12.78
N HIS A 219 23.72 -6.99 -11.64
CA HIS A 219 24.07 -5.78 -10.89
C HIS A 219 25.56 -5.82 -10.49
N ARG A 220 25.99 -6.91 -9.86
CA ARG A 220 27.39 -7.14 -9.50
C ARG A 220 28.33 -7.00 -10.68
N ALA A 221 28.00 -7.61 -11.83
CA ALA A 221 28.83 -7.55 -13.02
C ALA A 221 28.96 -6.11 -13.56
N LYS A 222 27.87 -5.33 -13.56
CA LYS A 222 27.89 -3.91 -13.96
C LYS A 222 28.76 -3.09 -12.99
N ARG A 223 28.56 -3.26 -11.68
CA ARG A 223 29.30 -2.55 -10.64
C ARG A 223 30.80 -2.81 -10.73
N VAL A 224 31.21 -4.08 -10.81
CA VAL A 224 32.62 -4.47 -10.99
C VAL A 224 33.20 -3.91 -12.29
N ALA A 225 32.45 -3.90 -13.39
CA ALA A 225 32.92 -3.33 -14.65
C ALA A 225 33.14 -1.81 -14.61
N LEU A 226 32.38 -1.09 -13.78
CA LEU A 226 32.56 0.35 -13.54
C LEU A 226 33.72 0.64 -12.58
N GLU A 227 33.97 -0.25 -11.62
CA GLU A 227 35.09 -0.16 -10.67
C GLU A 227 36.44 -0.57 -11.30
N MET A 228 36.45 -1.34 -12.39
CA MET A 228 37.68 -1.66 -13.11
C MET A 228 38.30 -0.38 -13.69
N PRO A 229 39.55 -0.02 -13.32
CA PRO A 229 40.21 1.13 -13.91
C PRO A 229 40.26 0.94 -15.42
N ARG A 230 39.84 1.95 -16.18
CA ARG A 230 40.30 2.09 -17.57
C ARG A 230 41.82 2.14 -17.49
N PHE A 231 42.48 1.01 -17.71
CA PHE A 231 43.93 1.00 -17.94
C PHE A 231 44.19 2.09 -18.97
N PRO A 232 45.07 3.07 -18.68
CA PRO A 232 45.46 4.02 -19.70
C PRO A 232 45.95 3.18 -20.87
N CYS A 233 45.30 3.29 -22.02
CA CYS A 233 45.85 2.81 -23.25
C CYS A 233 47.21 3.50 -23.40
N TRP A 234 48.29 2.77 -23.12
CA TRP A 234 49.65 3.17 -23.48
C TRP A 234 49.72 3.12 -25.01
N CYS A 235 49.16 4.14 -25.65
CA CYS A 235 49.52 4.46 -27.02
C CYS A 235 50.98 4.87 -26.99
N SER A 236 51.83 3.97 -27.49
CA SER A 236 53.25 4.21 -27.71
C SER A 236 53.42 5.49 -28.53
N ASP A 237 54.06 6.48 -27.92
CA ASP A 237 54.53 7.68 -28.60
C ASP A 237 55.69 7.26 -29.54
N PRO A 238 55.62 7.43 -30.88
CA PRO A 238 56.65 6.94 -31.79
C PRO A 238 57.94 7.78 -31.81
N HIS A 239 58.08 8.79 -30.94
CA HIS A 239 59.18 9.75 -31.00
C HIS A 239 60.12 9.71 -29.78
N SER A 240 60.66 8.53 -29.45
CA SER A 240 61.90 8.45 -28.67
C SER A 240 62.95 7.63 -29.41
N ILE A 241 63.69 8.31 -30.28
CA ILE A 241 65.01 7.89 -30.75
C ILE A 241 65.90 7.83 -29.50
N TRP A 242 66.38 6.64 -29.10
CA TRP A 242 67.74 6.35 -28.60
C TRP A 242 67.91 4.83 -28.40
N SER A 243 68.42 4.20 -29.46
CA SER A 243 69.41 3.12 -29.54
C SER A 243 69.56 2.04 -28.44
N ARG A 244 69.40 0.79 -28.92
CA ARG A 244 70.27 -0.41 -28.76
C ARG A 244 70.54 -0.95 -27.34
N ALA A 245 69.99 -2.14 -27.06
CA ALA A 245 70.76 -3.36 -26.83
C ALA A 245 69.84 -4.59 -26.90
N GLY A 246 70.35 -5.71 -27.40
CA GLY A 246 69.58 -6.80 -27.97
C GLY A 246 68.80 -7.68 -27.00
N CYS A 247 67.65 -8.15 -27.46
CA CYS A 247 67.05 -9.41 -27.01
C CYS A 247 66.92 -10.34 -28.22
N GLN A 248 67.80 -11.34 -28.27
CA GLN A 248 67.61 -12.53 -29.09
C GLN A 248 66.42 -13.31 -28.52
N TRP A 249 65.37 -13.45 -29.32
CA TRP A 249 64.32 -14.44 -29.12
C TRP A 249 64.74 -15.73 -29.83
N TYR A 250 64.96 -16.81 -29.09
CA TYR A 250 64.87 -18.17 -29.62
C TYR A 250 63.56 -18.77 -29.13
N GLY A 251 62.63 -18.96 -30.07
CA GLY A 251 61.46 -19.81 -29.88
C GLY A 251 61.76 -21.22 -30.36
N ARG A 252 61.41 -22.21 -29.52
CA ARG A 252 60.65 -23.36 -29.95
C ARG A 252 59.88 -23.94 -28.77
#